data_AF-A0A136KEX3-F1
#
_entry.id   AF-A0A136KEX3-F1
#
_cell.length_a   1.000
_cell.length_b   1.000
_cell.length_c   1.000
_cell.angle_alpha   90.00
_cell.angle_beta   90.00
_cell.angle_gamma   90.00
#
_symmetry.space_group_name_H-M   'P 1'
#
loop_
_entity.id
_entity.type
_entity.pdbx_description
1 polymer ?
#
loop_
_entity_poly.entity_id
_entity_poly.type
_entity_poly.pdbx_seq_one_letter_code
_entity_poly.pdbx_strand_id
1 'polypeptide(L)'
;MQKKASLNDIVAIIHNFNEKRGWESNDPNQLISSILIELAELAEHFQWKDHYPELSKEERVSLGYEFVDVIFYLFRLADKAGVDIEASFFSKLPLLEKKVPHWSDR
;
A
#
# COMPACT_ATOMS: atom_id res chain seq x y z
N MET A 1 21.58 -9.62 -11.90
CA MET A 1 20.69 -8.75 -11.10
C MET A 1 19.30 -9.33 -11.16
N GLN A 2 18.65 -9.55 -10.02
CA GLN A 2 17.28 -10.06 -9.98
C GLN A 2 16.34 -8.97 -10.52
N LYS A 3 15.45 -9.31 -11.46
CA LYS A 3 14.46 -8.36 -12.00
C LYS A 3 13.55 -7.92 -10.86
N LYS A 4 13.42 -6.60 -10.64
CA LYS A 4 12.44 -6.07 -9.68
C LYS A 4 11.04 -6.43 -10.16
N ALA A 5 10.19 -6.90 -9.23
CA ALA A 5 8.79 -7.17 -9.52
C ALA A 5 8.07 -5.87 -9.94
N SER A 6 7.24 -5.95 -10.97
CA SER A 6 6.30 -4.90 -11.35
C SER A 6 5.10 -4.87 -10.41
N LEU A 7 4.30 -3.81 -10.48
CA LEU A 7 3.04 -3.73 -9.76
C LEU A 7 2.11 -4.90 -10.10
N ASN A 8 2.02 -5.26 -11.37
CA ASN A 8 1.22 -6.39 -11.85
C ASN A 8 1.74 -7.73 -11.33
N ASP A 9 3.07 -7.89 -11.17
CA ASP A 9 3.64 -9.08 -10.54
C ASP A 9 3.20 -9.19 -9.06
N ILE A 10 3.18 -8.06 -8.33
CA ILE A 10 2.75 -8.03 -6.93
C ILE A 10 1.26 -8.36 -6.79
N VAL A 11 0.41 -7.77 -7.63
CA VAL A 11 -1.04 -8.06 -7.64
C VAL A 11 -1.28 -9.55 -7.93
N ALA A 12 -0.58 -10.13 -8.91
CA ALA A 12 -0.70 -11.54 -9.22
C ALA A 12 -0.26 -12.46 -8.06
N ILE A 13 0.80 -12.09 -7.34
CA ILE A 13 1.24 -12.82 -6.14
C ILE A 13 0.16 -12.79 -5.05
N ILE A 14 -0.47 -11.63 -4.83
CA ILE A 14 -1.55 -11.45 -3.83
C ILE A 14 -2.79 -12.25 -4.21
N HIS A 15 -3.20 -12.22 -5.48
CA HIS A 15 -4.33 -12.99 -5.99
C HIS A 15 -4.11 -14.49 -5.73
N ASN A 16 -2.96 -15.04 -6.16
CA ASN A 16 -2.60 -16.44 -5.91
C ASN A 16 -2.49 -16.78 -4.41
N PHE A 17 -2.07 -15.83 -3.57
CA PHE A 17 -2.06 -16.01 -2.12
C PHE A 17 -3.47 -16.19 -1.55
N ASN A 18 -4.43 -15.40 -2.03
CA ASN A 18 -5.83 -15.44 -1.59
C ASN A 18 -6.55 -16.69 -2.08
N GLU A 19 -6.38 -17.02 -3.35
CA GLU A 19 -6.99 -18.20 -3.99
C GLU A 19 -6.62 -19.47 -3.22
N LYS A 20 -5.32 -19.64 -2.92
CA LYS A 20 -4.80 -20.78 -2.13
C LYS A 20 -5.38 -20.89 -0.72
N ARG A 21 -5.95 -19.81 -0.19
CA ARG A 21 -6.54 -19.75 1.16
C ARG A 21 -8.06 -19.68 1.14
N GLY A 22 -8.69 -19.64 -0.04
CA GLY A 22 -10.13 -19.47 -0.17
C GLY A 22 -10.61 -18.10 0.36
N TRP A 23 -9.76 -17.08 0.35
CA TRP A 23 -10.08 -15.73 0.85
C TRP A 23 -10.74 -14.83 -0.19
N GLU A 24 -11.25 -15.45 -1.26
CA GLU A 24 -11.99 -14.83 -2.35
C GLU A 24 -13.33 -14.22 -1.91
N SER A 25 -13.87 -14.64 -0.76
CA SER A 25 -15.19 -14.21 -0.26
C SER A 25 -15.14 -13.09 0.78
N ASN A 26 -13.95 -12.55 1.09
CA ASN A 26 -13.83 -11.48 2.08
C ASN A 26 -14.65 -10.24 1.68
N ASP A 27 -15.44 -9.74 2.62
CA ASP A 27 -16.27 -8.54 2.42
C ASP A 27 -15.39 -7.28 2.29
N PRO A 28 -15.65 -6.38 1.32
CA PRO A 28 -14.93 -5.10 1.20
C PRO A 28 -14.86 -4.29 2.50
N ASN A 29 -15.89 -4.34 3.36
CA ASN A 29 -15.91 -3.68 4.66
C ASN A 29 -14.92 -4.29 5.66
N GLN A 30 -14.61 -5.59 5.54
CA GLN A 30 -13.56 -6.22 6.33
C GLN A 30 -12.19 -5.79 5.82
N LEU A 31 -12.02 -5.72 4.50
CA LEU A 31 -10.75 -5.31 3.89
C LEU A 31 -10.41 -3.85 4.23
N ILE A 32 -11.36 -2.92 4.19
CA ILE A 32 -11.11 -1.53 4.61
C ILE A 32 -10.77 -1.44 6.11
N SER A 33 -11.37 -2.28 6.94
CA SER A 33 -11.04 -2.36 8.37
C SER A 33 -9.62 -2.86 8.60
N SER A 34 -9.19 -3.90 7.86
CA SER A 34 -7.80 -4.37 7.88
C SER A 34 -6.83 -3.28 7.45
N ILE A 35 -7.12 -2.54 6.37
CA ILE A 35 -6.26 -1.42 5.93
C ILE A 35 -6.06 -0.39 7.05
N LEU A 36 -7.11 -0.05 7.79
CA LEU A 36 -7.02 0.90 8.90
C LEU A 36 -6.16 0.38 10.06
N ILE A 37 -6.22 -0.93 10.34
CA ILE A 37 -5.40 -1.57 11.37
C ILE A 37 -3.92 -1.53 10.94
N GLU A 38 -3.59 -2.02 9.75
CA GLU A 38 -2.19 -2.02 9.27
C GLU A 38 -1.64 -0.59 9.12
N LEU A 39 -2.49 0.38 8.76
CA LEU A 39 -2.10 1.79 8.71
C LEU A 39 -1.80 2.35 10.11
N ALA A 40 -2.50 1.87 11.14
CA ALA A 40 -2.20 2.23 12.51
C ALA A 40 -0.85 1.63 12.94
N GLU A 41 -0.58 0.36 12.64
CA GLU A 41 0.70 -0.30 12.90
C GLU A 41 1.86 0.42 12.18
N LEU A 42 1.67 0.79 10.91
CA LEU A 42 2.61 1.65 10.18
C LEU A 42 2.83 2.99 10.87
N ALA A 43 1.79 3.61 11.43
CA ALA A 43 1.89 4.89 12.12
C ALA A 43 2.63 4.79 13.46
N GLU A 44 2.64 3.64 14.14
CA GLU A 44 3.38 3.44 15.39
C GLU A 44 4.90 3.68 15.20
N HIS A 45 5.42 3.40 14.00
CA HIS A 45 6.82 3.71 13.66
C HIS A 45 7.15 5.21 13.69
N PHE A 46 6.17 6.11 13.80
CA PHE A 46 6.31 7.56 13.77
C PHE A 46 5.75 8.28 15.00
N GLN A 47 4.85 7.66 15.77
CA GLN A 47 3.99 8.31 16.79
C GLN A 47 4.73 9.13 17.87
N TRP A 48 6.00 8.84 18.14
CA TRP A 48 6.77 9.48 19.22
C TRP A 48 8.10 10.11 18.75
N LYS A 49 8.18 10.46 17.46
CA LYS A 49 9.42 10.96 16.84
C LYS A 49 9.25 12.39 16.37
N ASP A 50 10.04 13.31 16.92
CA ASP A 50 10.06 14.73 16.50
C ASP A 50 10.59 14.88 15.07
N HIS A 51 11.51 13.99 14.66
CA HIS A 51 12.08 13.89 13.32
C HIS A 51 12.20 12.43 12.92
N TYR A 52 12.14 12.14 11.60
CA TYR A 52 12.35 10.77 11.11
C TYR A 52 13.79 10.31 11.45
N PRO A 53 13.96 9.32 12.34
CA PRO A 53 15.27 8.97 12.85
C PRO A 53 16.03 8.12 11.83
N GLU A 54 17.35 8.03 12.01
CA GLU A 54 18.12 6.99 11.34
C GLU A 54 17.68 5.62 11.88
N LEU A 55 16.87 4.91 11.09
CA LEU A 55 16.43 3.56 11.43
C LEU A 55 17.60 2.59 11.32
N SER A 56 17.74 1.70 12.30
CA SER A 56 18.54 0.47 12.20
C SER A 56 18.07 -0.40 11.02
N LYS A 57 18.86 -1.41 10.67
CA LYS A 57 18.50 -2.32 9.59
C LYS A 57 17.22 -3.08 9.93
N GLU A 58 17.09 -3.50 11.18
CA GLU A 58 15.96 -4.25 11.71
C GLU A 58 14.69 -3.41 11.73
N GLU A 59 14.79 -2.14 12.15
CA GLU A 59 13.64 -1.22 12.11
C GLU A 59 13.18 -0.92 10.68
N ARG A 60 14.09 -0.82 9.70
CA ARG A 60 13.71 -0.65 8.29
C ARG A 60 13.01 -1.88 7.73
N VAL A 61 13.41 -3.08 8.16
CA VAL A 61 12.75 -4.32 7.76
C VAL A 61 11.34 -4.37 8.33
N SER A 62 11.17 -4.10 9.63
CA SER A 62 9.85 -4.03 10.28
C SER A 62 8.96 -2.99 9.59
N LEU A 63 9.45 -1.77 9.41
CA LEU A 63 8.70 -0.72 8.71
C LEU A 63 8.29 -1.16 7.29
N GLY A 64 9.19 -1.85 6.59
CA GLY A 64 8.91 -2.39 5.26
C GLY A 64 7.79 -3.43 5.26
N TYR A 65 7.62 -4.21 6.33
CA TYR A 65 6.50 -5.15 6.46
C TYR A 65 5.18 -4.41 6.63
N GLU A 66 5.11 -3.38 7.48
CA GLU A 66 3.89 -2.58 7.64
C GLU A 66 3.45 -1.90 6.33
N PHE A 67 4.40 -1.41 5.53
CA PHE A 67 4.10 -0.92 4.17
C PHE A 67 3.49 -2.01 3.29
N VAL A 68 4.00 -3.24 3.37
CA VAL A 68 3.50 -4.38 2.60
C VAL A 68 2.11 -4.78 3.08
N ASP A 69 1.84 -4.76 4.39
CA ASP A 69 0.53 -5.14 4.94
C ASP A 69 -0.57 -4.16 4.52
N VAL A 70 -0.29 -2.85 4.56
CA VAL A 70 -1.19 -1.83 4.01
C VAL A 70 -1.46 -2.06 2.52
N ILE A 71 -0.41 -2.28 1.72
CA ILE A 71 -0.54 -2.52 0.27
C ILE A 71 -1.30 -3.82 -0.01
N PHE A 72 -1.06 -4.87 0.79
CA PHE A 72 -1.67 -6.18 0.64
C PHE A 72 -3.19 -6.06 0.72
N TYR A 73 -3.74 -5.46 1.77
CA TYR A 73 -5.19 -5.30 1.89
C TYR A 73 -5.75 -4.26 0.91
N LEU A 74 -5.00 -3.20 0.59
CA LEU A 74 -5.44 -2.20 -0.39
C LEU A 74 -5.63 -2.80 -1.78
N PHE A 75 -4.69 -3.63 -2.25
CA PHE A 75 -4.79 -4.26 -3.57
C PHE A 75 -5.90 -5.29 -3.61
N ARG A 76 -6.13 -6.02 -2.51
CA ARG A 76 -7.30 -6.91 -2.38
C ARG A 76 -8.61 -6.17 -2.46
N LEU A 77 -8.71 -5.01 -1.81
CA LEU A 77 -9.91 -4.18 -1.86
C LEU A 77 -10.14 -3.63 -3.26
N ALA A 78 -9.09 -3.16 -3.94
CA ALA A 78 -9.20 -2.66 -5.31
C ALA A 78 -9.63 -3.76 -6.29
N ASP A 79 -9.05 -4.95 -6.19
CA ASP A 79 -9.46 -6.12 -6.99
C ASP A 79 -10.94 -6.45 -6.76
N LYS A 80 -11.40 -6.49 -5.51
CA LYS A 80 -12.82 -6.70 -5.18
C LYS A 80 -13.74 -5.58 -5.66
N ALA A 81 -13.25 -4.35 -5.70
CA ALA A 81 -13.99 -3.21 -6.20
C ALA A 81 -13.94 -3.09 -7.74
N GLY A 82 -13.22 -3.96 -8.44
CA GLY A 82 -13.01 -3.87 -9.89
C GLY A 82 -12.22 -2.63 -10.30
N VAL A 83 -11.34 -2.13 -9.43
CA VAL A 83 -10.53 -0.93 -9.64
C VAL A 83 -9.15 -1.31 -10.14
N ASP A 84 -8.83 -0.90 -11.37
CA ASP A 84 -7.47 -0.93 -11.89
C ASP A 84 -6.65 0.21 -11.27
N ILE A 85 -5.80 -0.12 -10.30
CA ILE A 85 -4.95 0.84 -9.58
C ILE A 85 -3.95 1.52 -10.53
N GLU A 86 -3.35 0.76 -11.46
CA GLU A 86 -2.33 1.30 -12.37
C GLU A 86 -2.96 2.35 -13.30
N ALA A 87 -4.07 2.00 -13.94
CA ALA A 87 -4.81 2.93 -14.79
C ALA A 87 -5.34 4.14 -13.99
N SER A 88 -5.83 3.91 -12.77
CA SER A 88 -6.32 4.97 -11.88
C SER A 88 -5.22 5.94 -11.48
N PHE A 89 -4.01 5.44 -11.18
CA PHE A 89 -2.85 6.26 -10.82
C PHE A 89 -2.48 7.21 -11.97
N PHE A 90 -2.29 6.67 -13.18
CA PHE A 90 -1.91 7.48 -14.34
C PHE A 90 -3.00 8.47 -14.74
N SER A 91 -4.28 8.13 -14.57
CA SER A 91 -5.40 9.05 -14.80
C SER A 91 -5.45 10.16 -13.75
N LYS A 92 -5.05 9.88 -12.51
CA LYS A 92 -5.10 10.83 -11.39
C LYS A 92 -3.91 11.79 -11.35
N LEU A 93 -2.73 11.36 -11.81
CA LEU A 93 -1.48 12.09 -11.69
C LEU A 93 -1.53 13.53 -12.24
N PRO A 94 -2.04 13.81 -13.46
CA PRO A 94 -2.14 15.18 -13.98
C PRO A 94 -3.09 16.08 -13.19
N LEU A 95 -4.06 15.48 -12.48
CA LEU A 95 -4.98 16.21 -11.60
C LEU A 95 -4.32 16.57 -10.26
N LEU A 96 -3.43 15.70 -9.77
CA LEU A 96 -2.64 15.97 -8.56
C LEU A 96 -1.64 17.09 -8.81
N GLU A 97 -0.95 17.07 -9.96
CA GLU A 97 0.01 18.13 -10.36
C GLU A 97 -0.66 19.51 -10.44
N LYS A 98 -1.91 19.58 -10.88
CA LYS A 98 -2.68 20.85 -10.89
C LYS A 98 -3.12 21.29 -9.50
N LYS A 99 -3.46 20.33 -8.61
CA LYS A 99 -4.01 20.62 -7.28
C LYS A 99 -2.92 20.93 -6.26
N VAL A 100 -1.79 20.24 -6.35
CA VAL A 100 -0.65 20.38 -5.45
C VAL A 100 0.40 21.19 -6.20
N PRO A 101 0.45 22.52 -6.01
CA PRO A 101 1.43 23.35 -6.68
C PRO A 101 2.84 22.93 -6.27
N HIS A 102 3.83 23.28 -7.09
CA HIS A 102 5.21 22.96 -6.81
C HIS A 102 5.59 23.55 -5.45
N TRP A 103 6.39 22.84 -4.64
CA TRP A 103 6.75 23.33 -3.29
C TRP A 103 7.39 24.72 -3.32
N SER A 104 8.08 25.05 -4.43
CA SER A 104 8.68 26.36 -4.71
C SER A 104 7.68 27.49 -4.99
N ASP A 105 6.42 27.17 -5.24
CA ASP A 105 5.38 28.14 -5.60
C ASP A 105 4.56 28.58 -4.36
N ARG A 106 4.98 28.18 -3.16
CA ARG A 106 4.37 28.52 -1.86
C ARG A 106 5.16 29.56 -1.08
#